data_AF-A0A5B2XJT7-F1
#
_entry.id   AF-A0A5B2XJT7-F1
#
_cell.length_a   1.000
_cell.length_b   1.000
_cell.length_c   1.000
_cell.angle_alpha   90.00
_cell.angle_beta   90.00
_cell.angle_gamma   90.00
#
_symmetry.space_group_name_H-M   'P 1'
#
loop_
_entity.id
_entity.type
_entity.pdbx_description
1 polymer ?
#
loop_
_entity_poly.entity_id
_entity_poly.type
_entity_poly.pdbx_seq_one_letter_code
_entity_poly.pdbx_strand_id
1 'polypeptide(L)'
;MPELLPRRRLDQPRAPRRLTFDVDPEAFGRFSERLARFLGTGKFLFWQTLLVVVWIVLNLFAVSLQWDPYPFILLNLAFSTQAAYAAPLILLAQNRQDDRDRVSLEEDRTRAAQTKADTEFLARELASLRLAVGEVATRDFLRSELDRLRADQNIKRRKGSAPSPSADNIREDRRWDDVTSRPAEPR
;
A
#
# COMPACT_ATOMS: atom_id res chain seq x y z
N MET A 1 6.65 -53.30 52.31
CA MET A 1 6.59 -52.03 51.57
C MET A 1 5.25 -51.96 50.84
N PRO A 2 4.19 -51.36 51.41
CA PRO A 2 2.93 -51.21 50.69
C PRO A 2 3.06 -50.06 49.66
N GLU A 3 2.69 -50.36 48.42
CA GLU A 3 2.73 -49.41 47.31
C GLU A 3 1.78 -48.23 47.52
N LEU A 4 2.31 -47.02 47.34
CA LEU A 4 1.56 -45.78 47.36
C LEU A 4 0.90 -45.57 45.99
N LEU A 5 -0.42 -45.82 45.90
CA LEU A 5 -1.21 -45.47 44.72
C LEU A 5 -1.06 -43.97 44.40
N PRO A 6 -0.76 -43.58 43.15
CA PRO A 6 -0.62 -42.18 42.78
C PRO A 6 -1.97 -41.48 42.93
N ARG A 7 -2.07 -40.58 43.91
CA ARG A 7 -3.24 -39.75 44.16
C ARG A 7 -3.56 -38.94 42.90
N ARG A 8 -4.68 -39.29 42.24
CA ARG A 8 -5.27 -38.53 41.13
C ARG A 8 -5.53 -37.11 41.60
N ARG A 9 -4.70 -36.15 41.15
CA ARG A 9 -4.83 -34.74 41.53
C ARG A 9 -6.15 -34.17 40.99
N LEU A 10 -6.98 -33.69 41.91
CA LEU A 10 -8.29 -33.08 41.65
C LEU A 10 -8.19 -31.61 41.17
N ASP A 11 -6.98 -31.06 41.02
CA ASP A 11 -6.77 -29.64 40.72
C ASP A 11 -6.78 -29.29 39.23
N GLN A 12 -7.03 -30.25 38.33
CA GLN A 12 -7.20 -29.94 36.91
C GLN A 12 -8.67 -29.67 36.62
N PRO A 13 -9.06 -28.41 36.29
CA PRO A 13 -10.40 -28.15 35.82
C PRO A 13 -10.63 -28.99 34.58
N ARG A 14 -11.66 -29.84 34.61
CA ARG A 14 -12.14 -30.57 33.43
C ARG A 14 -12.44 -29.54 32.35
N ALA A 15 -11.59 -29.48 31.32
CA ALA A 15 -11.89 -28.70 30.13
C ALA A 15 -13.25 -29.17 29.62
N PRO A 16 -14.25 -28.28 29.49
CA PRO A 16 -15.54 -28.66 28.95
C PRO A 16 -15.29 -29.20 27.56
N ARG A 17 -15.74 -30.44 27.31
CA ARG A 17 -15.69 -31.09 26.02
C ARG A 17 -16.61 -30.29 25.09
N ARG A 18 -16.11 -29.18 24.54
CA ARG A 18 -16.80 -28.42 23.51
C ARG A 18 -16.89 -29.36 22.31
N LEU A 19 -18.11 -29.77 21.99
CA LEU A 19 -18.45 -30.29 20.68
C LEU A 19 -18.31 -29.11 19.71
N THR A 20 -17.07 -28.82 19.33
CA THR A 20 -16.79 -27.93 18.20
C THR A 20 -17.13 -28.73 16.96
N PHE A 21 -18.22 -28.37 16.30
CA PHE A 21 -18.42 -28.76 14.91
C PHE A 21 -17.28 -28.14 14.12
N ASP A 22 -16.30 -28.97 13.74
CA ASP A 22 -15.19 -28.55 12.89
C ASP A 22 -15.72 -28.46 11.46
N VAL A 23 -16.35 -27.34 11.16
CA VAL A 23 -16.83 -27.03 9.81
C VAL A 23 -15.63 -26.52 9.04
N ASP A 24 -15.12 -27.34 8.13
CA ASP A 24 -13.97 -27.01 7.28
C ASP A 24 -14.20 -25.67 6.55
N PRO A 25 -13.45 -24.61 6.94
CA PRO A 25 -13.64 -23.29 6.39
C PRO A 25 -13.21 -23.19 4.92
N GLU A 26 -12.41 -24.11 4.38
CA GLU A 26 -12.03 -24.07 2.96
C GLU A 26 -13.09 -24.70 2.06
N ALA A 27 -13.74 -25.78 2.52
CA ALA A 27 -14.88 -26.39 1.83
C ALA A 27 -16.07 -25.41 1.77
N PHE A 28 -16.36 -24.75 2.89
CA PHE A 28 -17.48 -23.80 2.97
C PHE A 28 -17.21 -22.53 2.13
N GLY A 29 -15.98 -22.02 2.09
CA GLY A 29 -15.63 -20.86 1.26
C GLY A 29 -15.87 -21.08 -0.23
N ARG A 30 -15.48 -22.26 -0.75
CA ARG A 30 -15.74 -22.64 -2.15
C ARG A 30 -17.23 -22.80 -2.44
N PHE A 31 -18.00 -23.30 -1.48
CA PHE A 31 -19.45 -23.44 -1.60
C PHE A 31 -20.16 -22.09 -1.62
N SER A 32 -19.81 -21.18 -0.69
CA SER A 32 -20.35 -19.82 -0.64
C SER A 32 -20.06 -19.04 -1.92
N GLU A 33 -18.86 -19.17 -2.50
CA GLU A 33 -18.52 -18.48 -3.75
C GLU A 33 -19.28 -19.03 -4.97
N ARG A 34 -19.62 -20.32 -4.96
CA ARG A 34 -20.52 -20.91 -5.96
C ARG A 34 -21.95 -20.43 -5.78
N LEU A 35 -22.44 -20.42 -4.53
CA LEU A 35 -23.76 -19.90 -4.19
C LEU A 35 -23.89 -18.42 -4.55
N ALA A 36 -22.93 -17.57 -4.20
CA ALA A 36 -22.96 -16.14 -4.52
C ALA A 36 -23.07 -15.89 -6.03
N ARG A 37 -22.28 -16.61 -6.84
CA ARG A 37 -22.39 -16.55 -8.31
C ARG A 37 -23.73 -17.08 -8.82
N PHE A 38 -24.27 -18.09 -8.17
CA PHE A 38 -25.55 -18.71 -8.54
C PHE A 38 -26.75 -17.79 -8.22
N LEU A 39 -26.81 -17.25 -7.00
CA LEU A 39 -27.84 -16.32 -6.53
C LEU A 39 -27.77 -14.95 -7.23
N GLY A 40 -26.57 -14.49 -7.61
CA GLY A 40 -26.40 -13.24 -8.37
C GLY A 40 -26.84 -13.34 -9.84
N THR A 41 -27.10 -14.54 -10.35
CA THR A 41 -27.54 -14.75 -11.73
C THR A 41 -29.07 -14.86 -11.79
N GLY A 42 -29.74 -14.09 -12.65
CA GLY A 42 -31.22 -14.15 -12.83
C GLY A 42 -31.80 -15.53 -13.19
N LYS A 43 -30.95 -16.48 -13.57
CA LYS A 43 -31.31 -17.90 -13.80
C LYS A 43 -31.81 -18.60 -12.52
N PHE A 44 -31.31 -18.24 -11.34
CA PHE A 44 -31.78 -18.83 -10.09
C PHE A 44 -33.24 -18.47 -9.81
N LEU A 45 -33.56 -17.17 -9.89
CA LEU A 45 -34.92 -16.66 -9.72
C LEU A 45 -35.90 -17.28 -10.72
N PHE A 46 -35.47 -17.47 -11.98
CA PHE A 46 -36.28 -18.14 -12.99
C PHE A 46 -36.61 -19.59 -12.60
N TRP A 47 -35.60 -20.40 -12.26
CA TRP A 47 -35.82 -21.79 -11.85
C TRP A 47 -36.61 -21.93 -10.55
N GLN A 48 -36.37 -21.04 -9.58
CA GLN A 48 -37.12 -20.99 -8.32
C GLN A 48 -38.60 -20.69 -8.57
N THR A 49 -38.89 -19.68 -9.41
CA THR A 49 -40.27 -19.33 -9.77
C THR A 49 -40.94 -20.47 -10.54
N LEU A 50 -40.24 -21.08 -11.50
CA LEU A 50 -40.75 -22.21 -12.27
C LEU A 50 -41.09 -23.40 -11.36
N LEU A 51 -40.21 -23.72 -10.40
CA LEU A 51 -40.44 -24.79 -9.43
C LEU A 51 -41.68 -24.51 -8.58
N VAL A 52 -41.84 -23.29 -8.07
CA VAL A 52 -43.03 -22.88 -7.30
C VAL A 52 -44.30 -23.01 -8.14
N VAL A 53 -44.29 -22.54 -9.39
CA VAL A 53 -45.44 -22.64 -10.30
C VAL A 53 -45.79 -24.10 -10.59
N VAL A 54 -44.81 -24.93 -10.94
CA VAL A 54 -45.01 -26.36 -11.18
C VAL A 54 -45.56 -27.06 -9.94
N TRP A 55 -45.07 -26.70 -8.76
CA TRP A 55 -45.52 -27.27 -7.49
C TRP A 55 -46.96 -26.89 -7.16
N ILE A 56 -47.33 -25.62 -7.38
CA ILE A 56 -48.71 -25.13 -7.25
C ILE A 56 -49.63 -25.91 -8.21
N VAL A 57 -49.23 -26.05 -9.48
CA VAL A 57 -49.98 -26.77 -10.52
C VAL A 57 -50.15 -28.25 -10.17
N LEU A 58 -49.09 -28.94 -9.73
CA LEU A 58 -49.16 -30.32 -9.26
C LEU A 58 -50.14 -30.46 -8.09
N ASN A 59 -50.10 -29.53 -7.13
CA ASN A 59 -50.99 -29.54 -5.98
C ASN A 59 -52.46 -29.33 -6.40
N LEU A 60 -52.73 -28.38 -7.32
CA LEU A 60 -54.05 -28.15 -7.91
C LEU A 60 -54.62 -29.39 -8.63
N PHE A 61 -53.80 -30.12 -9.39
CA PHE A 61 -54.25 -31.37 -10.04
C PHE A 61 -54.40 -32.53 -9.04
N ALA A 62 -53.54 -32.60 -8.01
CA ALA A 62 -53.62 -33.60 -6.95
C ALA A 62 -54.80 -33.39 -5.99
N VAL A 63 -55.35 -32.17 -5.89
CA VAL A 63 -56.62 -31.89 -5.20
C VAL A 63 -57.79 -32.65 -5.83
N SER A 64 -57.75 -32.93 -7.14
CA SER A 64 -58.76 -33.78 -7.79
C SER A 64 -58.75 -35.22 -7.25
N LEU A 65 -57.67 -35.66 -6.59
CA LEU A 65 -57.54 -36.94 -5.89
C LEU A 65 -57.79 -36.80 -4.36
N GLN A 66 -58.26 -35.65 -3.87
CA GLN A 66 -58.46 -35.34 -2.44
C GLN A 66 -57.21 -35.47 -1.55
N TRP A 67 -56.01 -35.42 -2.14
CA TRP A 67 -54.76 -35.63 -1.41
C TRP A 67 -54.38 -34.46 -0.46
N ASP A 68 -54.90 -33.25 -0.70
CA ASP A 68 -54.74 -32.10 0.22
C ASP A 68 -55.90 -31.08 0.03
N PRO A 69 -57.05 -31.25 0.72
CA PRO A 69 -58.17 -30.31 0.69
C PRO A 69 -57.80 -28.94 1.29
N TYR A 70 -58.51 -27.87 0.88
CA TYR A 70 -58.27 -26.50 1.37
C TYR A 70 -58.24 -26.43 2.92
N PRO A 71 -57.21 -25.84 3.57
CA PRO A 71 -56.15 -24.97 3.06
C PRO A 71 -54.79 -25.69 2.97
N PHE A 72 -54.29 -25.95 1.75
CA PHE A 72 -53.02 -26.63 1.40
C PHE A 72 -51.97 -26.73 2.52
N ILE A 73 -52.14 -27.67 3.46
CA ILE A 73 -51.38 -27.68 4.72
C ILE A 73 -49.93 -28.11 4.42
N LEU A 74 -49.77 -29.03 3.47
CA LEU A 74 -48.47 -29.59 3.10
C LEU A 74 -47.62 -28.57 2.33
N LEU A 75 -48.27 -27.77 1.46
CA LEU A 75 -47.60 -26.71 0.71
C LEU A 75 -47.08 -25.61 1.66
N ASN A 76 -47.91 -25.22 2.62
CA ASN A 76 -47.55 -24.20 3.59
C ASN A 76 -46.45 -24.70 4.54
N LEU A 77 -46.51 -25.98 4.94
CA LEU A 77 -45.48 -26.60 5.77
C LEU A 77 -44.13 -26.68 5.03
N ALA A 78 -44.14 -27.05 3.75
CA ALA A 78 -42.94 -27.12 2.92
C ALA A 78 -42.28 -25.74 2.78
N PHE A 79 -43.06 -24.70 2.47
CA PHE A 79 -42.56 -23.34 2.33
C PHE A 79 -42.04 -22.78 3.67
N SER A 80 -42.75 -23.06 4.77
CA SER A 80 -42.32 -22.66 6.11
C SER A 80 -40.97 -23.31 6.48
N THR A 81 -40.80 -24.59 6.16
CA THR A 81 -39.53 -25.29 6.39
C THR A 81 -38.42 -24.76 5.49
N GLN A 82 -38.73 -24.42 4.23
CA GLN A 82 -37.77 -23.82 3.29
C GLN A 82 -37.26 -22.48 3.83
N ALA A 83 -38.15 -21.61 4.29
CA ALA A 83 -37.79 -20.34 4.91
C ALA A 83 -36.97 -20.54 6.19
N ALA A 84 -37.36 -21.50 7.04
CA ALA A 84 -36.66 -21.81 8.28
C ALA A 84 -35.22 -22.30 8.07
N TYR A 85 -34.97 -23.11 7.03
CA TYR A 85 -33.62 -23.58 6.70
C TYR A 85 -32.78 -22.52 5.94
N ALA A 86 -33.41 -21.57 5.26
CA ALA A 86 -32.71 -20.48 4.60
C ALA A 86 -31.98 -19.57 5.60
N ALA A 87 -32.59 -19.27 6.75
CA ALA A 87 -32.03 -18.38 7.76
C ALA A 87 -30.62 -18.79 8.25
N PRO A 88 -30.36 -20.04 8.72
CA PRO A 88 -29.02 -20.44 9.13
C PRO A 88 -28.04 -20.47 7.96
N LEU A 89 -28.46 -20.87 6.76
CA LEU A 89 -27.57 -20.90 5.59
C LEU A 89 -27.12 -19.49 5.18
N ILE A 90 -28.04 -18.52 5.22
CA ILE A 90 -27.73 -17.10 4.99
C ILE A 90 -26.80 -16.57 6.08
N LEU A 91 -27.08 -16.88 7.36
CA LEU A 91 -26.24 -16.42 8.48
C LEU A 91 -24.81 -16.94 8.39
N LEU A 92 -24.62 -18.21 7.99
CA LEU A 92 -23.28 -18.75 7.74
C LEU A 92 -22.62 -18.06 6.53
N ALA A 93 -23.37 -17.76 5.47
CA ALA A 93 -22.83 -17.03 4.32
C ALA A 93 -22.41 -15.59 4.68
N GLN A 94 -23.18 -14.92 5.54
CA GLN A 94 -22.91 -13.56 6.02
C GLN A 94 -21.69 -13.49 6.94
N ASN A 95 -21.56 -14.40 7.92
CA ASN A 95 -20.38 -14.40 8.82
C ASN A 95 -19.04 -14.42 8.07
N ARG A 96 -18.98 -15.12 6.92
CA ARG A 96 -17.77 -15.12 6.08
C ARG A 96 -17.55 -13.84 5.29
N GLN A 97 -18.63 -13.19 4.86
CA GLN A 97 -18.52 -11.90 4.17
C GLN A 97 -17.98 -10.88 5.16
N ASP A 98 -18.52 -10.85 6.38
CA ASP A 98 -18.06 -9.96 7.46
C ASP A 98 -16.58 -10.20 7.80
N ASP A 99 -16.12 -11.46 7.85
CA ASP A 99 -14.71 -11.79 8.08
C ASP A 99 -13.79 -11.29 6.95
N ARG A 100 -14.19 -11.47 5.68
CA ARG A 100 -13.42 -10.95 4.52
C ARG A 100 -13.39 -9.43 4.51
N ASP A 101 -14.53 -8.81 4.74
CA ASP A 101 -14.68 -7.35 4.75
C ASP A 101 -13.85 -6.75 5.88
N ARG A 102 -13.78 -7.42 7.03
CA ARG A 102 -12.91 -7.03 8.13
C ARG A 102 -11.43 -7.06 7.75
N VAL A 103 -10.95 -8.13 7.12
CA VAL A 103 -9.54 -8.23 6.69
C VAL A 103 -9.23 -7.15 5.66
N SER A 104 -10.11 -6.93 4.68
CA SER A 104 -9.96 -5.87 3.68
C SER A 104 -9.87 -4.48 4.33
N LEU A 105 -10.72 -4.21 5.33
CA LEU A 105 -10.71 -2.95 6.09
C LEU A 105 -9.43 -2.77 6.91
N GLU A 106 -8.90 -3.84 7.51
CA GLU A 106 -7.64 -3.81 8.26
C GLU A 106 -6.43 -3.56 7.33
N GLU A 107 -6.41 -4.16 6.14
CA GLU A 107 -5.40 -3.88 5.13
C GLU A 107 -5.48 -2.42 4.64
N ASP A 108 -6.67 -1.92 4.32
CA ASP A 108 -6.86 -0.55 3.86
C ASP A 108 -6.43 0.47 4.92
N ARG A 109 -6.70 0.21 6.20
CA ARG A 109 -6.21 1.04 7.31
C ARG A 109 -4.69 1.04 7.39
N THR A 110 -4.06 -0.11 7.26
CA THR A 110 -2.59 -0.24 7.26
C THR A 110 -1.97 0.52 6.09
N ARG A 111 -2.52 0.34 4.88
CA ARG A 111 -2.07 1.05 3.67
C ARG A 111 -2.26 2.56 3.81
N ALA A 112 -3.39 3.02 4.32
CA ALA A 112 -3.63 4.45 4.56
C ALA A 112 -2.64 5.04 5.56
N ALA A 113 -2.30 4.30 6.62
CA ALA A 113 -1.28 4.71 7.59
C ALA A 113 0.12 4.82 6.95
N GLN A 114 0.51 3.86 6.11
CA GLN A 114 1.78 3.89 5.37
C GLN A 114 1.84 5.06 4.40
N THR A 115 0.82 5.24 3.55
CA THR A 115 0.75 6.37 2.61
C THR A 115 0.83 7.71 3.34
N LYS A 116 0.18 7.83 4.51
CA LYS A 116 0.29 9.03 5.34
C LYS A 116 1.72 9.25 5.82
N ALA A 117 2.38 8.20 6.35
CA ALA A 117 3.76 8.29 6.81
C ALA A 117 4.74 8.65 5.68
N ASP A 118 4.59 8.04 4.50
CA ASP A 118 5.40 8.35 3.32
C ASP A 118 5.19 9.79 2.86
N THR A 119 3.95 10.28 2.89
CA THR A 119 3.64 11.68 2.55
C THR A 119 4.26 12.63 3.56
N GLU A 120 4.20 12.33 4.86
CA GLU A 120 4.84 13.13 5.91
C GLU A 120 6.37 13.11 5.78
N PHE A 121 6.96 11.97 5.43
CA PHE A 121 8.37 11.82 5.17
C PHE A 121 8.82 12.67 3.98
N LEU A 122 8.15 12.53 2.84
CA LEU A 122 8.42 13.31 1.64
C LEU A 122 8.24 14.81 1.90
N ALA A 123 7.22 15.21 2.66
CA ALA A 123 7.02 16.61 3.02
C ALA A 123 8.18 17.16 3.88
N ARG A 124 8.70 16.37 4.82
CA ARG A 124 9.87 16.74 5.64
C ARG A 124 11.14 16.80 4.80
N GLU A 125 11.38 15.82 3.93
CA GLU A 125 12.52 15.85 3.02
C GLU A 125 12.45 17.06 2.10
N LEU A 126 11.30 17.32 1.50
CA LEU A 126 11.10 18.45 0.59
C LEU A 126 11.25 19.80 1.32
N ALA A 127 10.82 19.91 2.57
CA ALA A 127 11.08 21.07 3.42
C ALA A 127 12.58 21.24 3.71
N SER A 128 13.30 20.16 4.04
CA SER A 128 14.74 20.20 4.30
C SER A 128 15.54 20.56 3.03
N LEU A 129 15.15 19.99 1.88
CA LEU A 129 15.74 20.29 0.57
C LEU A 129 15.49 21.75 0.21
N ARG A 130 14.28 22.26 0.44
CA ARG A 130 13.94 23.67 0.21
C ARG A 130 14.80 24.61 1.05
N LEU A 131 15.06 24.28 2.32
CA LEU A 131 15.92 25.07 3.18
C LEU A 131 17.37 25.04 2.68
N ALA A 132 17.91 23.86 2.37
CA ALA A 132 19.27 23.70 1.86
C ALA A 132 19.47 24.42 0.51
N VAL A 133 18.52 24.33 -0.42
CA VAL A 133 18.55 25.06 -1.70
C VAL A 133 18.37 26.55 -1.48
N GLY A 134 17.51 26.97 -0.54
CA GLY A 134 17.32 28.37 -0.19
C GLY A 134 18.59 29.03 0.33
N GLU A 135 19.43 28.29 1.04
CA GLU A 135 20.72 28.76 1.56
C GLU A 135 21.81 28.83 0.46
N VAL A 136 21.87 27.84 -0.43
CA VAL A 136 22.87 27.78 -1.52
C VAL A 136 22.52 28.70 -2.71
N ALA A 137 21.24 28.95 -2.98
CA ALA A 137 20.78 29.86 -4.03
C ALA A 137 20.54 31.29 -3.52
N THR A 138 21.29 31.73 -2.50
CA THR A 138 21.17 33.11 -2.03
C THR A 138 21.63 34.06 -3.14
N ARG A 139 20.88 35.15 -3.38
CA ARG A 139 21.16 36.18 -4.41
C ARG A 139 22.63 36.62 -4.42
N ASP A 140 23.25 36.66 -3.24
CA ASP A 140 24.64 37.06 -3.05
C ASP A 140 25.65 36.02 -3.54
N PHE A 141 25.32 34.71 -3.48
CA PHE A 141 26.13 33.66 -4.09
C PHE A 141 26.03 33.68 -5.61
N LEU A 142 24.82 33.83 -6.16
CA LEU A 142 24.66 34.00 -7.61
C LEU A 142 25.37 35.27 -8.10
N ARG A 143 25.34 36.36 -7.33
CA ARG A 143 26.08 37.59 -7.65
C ARG A 143 27.59 37.39 -7.57
N SER A 144 28.10 36.76 -6.52
CA SER A 144 29.53 36.54 -6.35
C SER A 144 30.09 35.64 -7.45
N GLU A 145 29.37 34.59 -7.86
CA GLU A 145 29.80 33.73 -8.95
C GLU A 145 29.73 34.45 -10.31
N LEU A 146 28.69 35.28 -10.54
CA LEU A 146 28.59 36.12 -11.74
C LEU A 146 29.73 37.14 -11.82
N ASP A 147 30.08 37.78 -10.71
CA ASP A 147 31.17 38.75 -10.64
C ASP A 147 32.54 38.09 -10.76
N ARG A 148 32.71 36.90 -10.21
CA ARG A 148 33.92 36.08 -10.39
C ARG A 148 34.14 35.69 -11.85
N LEU A 149 33.09 35.25 -12.54
CA LEU A 149 33.15 34.94 -13.98
C LEU A 149 33.45 36.18 -14.83
N ARG A 150 32.86 37.34 -14.50
CA ARG A 150 33.19 38.61 -15.15
C ARG A 150 34.65 39.03 -14.93
N ALA A 151 35.16 38.85 -13.72
CA ALA A 151 36.56 39.15 -13.40
C ALA A 151 37.52 38.27 -14.21
N ASP A 152 37.26 36.96 -14.31
CA ASP A 152 38.07 36.03 -15.11
C ASP A 152 38.07 36.40 -16.61
N GLN A 153 36.90 36.77 -17.15
CA GLN A 153 36.79 37.27 -18.52
C GLN A 153 37.60 38.56 -18.74
N ASN A 154 37.56 39.50 -17.79
CA ASN A 154 38.30 40.75 -17.90
C ASN A 154 39.81 40.53 -17.80
N ILE A 155 40.26 39.59 -16.95
CA ILE A 155 41.67 39.19 -16.86
C ILE A 155 42.13 38.55 -18.17
N LYS A 156 41.37 37.61 -18.74
CA LYS A 156 41.66 37.03 -20.06
C LYS A 156 41.74 38.08 -21.15
N ARG A 157 40.80 39.03 -21.16
CA ARG A 157 40.76 40.13 -22.14
C ARG A 157 41.95 41.07 -22.00
N ARG A 158 42.40 41.38 -20.78
CA ARG A 158 43.65 42.13 -20.52
C ARG A 158 44.89 41.35 -20.95
N LYS A 159 44.93 40.04 -20.70
CA LYS A 159 46.06 39.18 -21.07
C LYS A 159 46.19 39.04 -22.60
N GLY A 160 45.08 39.10 -23.33
CA GLY A 160 45.07 39.18 -24.79
C GLY A 160 45.35 40.57 -25.37
N SER A 161 45.40 41.63 -24.55
CA SER A 161 45.57 43.03 -24.96
C SER A 161 46.86 43.68 -24.45
N ALA A 162 47.80 42.92 -23.88
CA ALA A 162 49.11 43.46 -23.53
C ALA A 162 49.88 43.81 -24.82
N PRO A 163 50.35 45.06 -25.01
CA PRO A 163 51.16 45.39 -26.17
C PRO A 163 52.48 44.63 -26.07
N SER A 164 52.85 43.96 -27.16
CA SER A 164 54.19 43.37 -27.34
C SER A 164 55.23 44.44 -26.98
N PRO A 165 56.23 44.15 -26.12
CA PRO A 165 57.19 45.16 -25.70
C PRO A 165 57.94 45.68 -26.92
N SER A 166 57.70 46.94 -27.27
CA SER A 166 58.40 47.66 -28.33
C SER A 166 59.91 47.58 -28.08
N ALA A 167 60.67 47.21 -29.10
CA ALA A 167 62.12 46.93 -29.06
C ALA A 167 63.02 48.11 -28.67
N ASP A 168 62.45 49.25 -28.24
CA ASP A 168 63.17 50.47 -27.90
C ASP A 168 63.68 50.44 -26.43
N ASN A 169 62.92 49.82 -25.52
CA ASN A 169 63.26 49.80 -24.09
C ASN A 169 64.43 48.87 -23.73
N ILE A 170 64.83 47.98 -24.65
CA ILE A 170 65.95 47.04 -24.43
C ILE A 170 67.32 47.71 -24.74
N ARG A 171 67.33 48.87 -25.40
CA ARG A 171 68.58 49.60 -25.72
C ARG A 171 69.08 50.48 -24.58
N GLU A 172 68.20 50.96 -23.69
CA GLU A 172 68.60 51.81 -22.56
C GLU A 172 69.18 51.00 -21.40
N ASP A 173 68.70 49.78 -21.17
CA ASP A 173 69.16 48.93 -20.07
C ASP A 173 70.61 48.44 -20.28
N ARG A 174 71.05 48.31 -21.54
CA ARG A 174 72.41 47.88 -21.88
C ARG A 174 73.47 48.98 -21.75
N ARG A 175 73.08 50.22 -21.45
CA ARG A 175 74.00 51.38 -21.40
C ARG A 175 74.61 51.60 -20.01
N TRP A 176 74.09 50.97 -18.97
CA TRP A 176 74.53 51.19 -17.58
C TRP A 176 75.55 50.18 -17.05
N ASP A 177 75.83 49.10 -17.79
CA ASP A 177 76.71 48.01 -17.30
C ASP A 177 78.21 48.22 -17.58
N ASP A 178 78.62 49.24 -18.34
CA ASP A 178 80.01 49.37 -18.84
C ASP A 178 80.92 50.31 -17.99
N VAL A 179 80.44 50.86 -16.87
CA VAL A 179 81.18 51.92 -16.11
C VAL A 179 81.87 51.45 -14.83
N THR A 180 81.67 50.22 -14.34
CA THR A 180 82.07 49.89 -12.94
C THR A 180 83.10 48.77 -12.78
N SER A 181 83.85 48.38 -13.82
CA SER A 181 84.84 47.30 -13.69
C SER A 181 86.27 47.71 -14.07
N ARG A 182 86.99 48.40 -13.16
CA ARG A 182 88.47 48.39 -13.16
C ARG A 182 88.98 48.07 -11.75
N PRO A 183 89.74 46.97 -11.55
CA PRO A 183 90.42 46.71 -10.30
C PRO A 183 91.81 47.38 -10.32
N ALA A 184 92.22 47.97 -9.20
CA ALA A 184 93.61 48.40 -8.98
C ALA A 184 94.05 47.92 -7.59
N GLU A 185 94.82 46.84 -7.60
CA GLU A 185 95.64 46.28 -6.51
C GLU A 185 97.11 46.72 -6.75
N PRO A 186 98.12 46.34 -5.94
CA PRO A 186 98.47 46.71 -4.57
C PRO A 186 99.85 47.42 -4.48
N ARG A 187 100.24 47.94 -3.30
CA ARG A 187 101.62 47.93 -2.78
C ARG A 187 101.62 47.92 -1.25
#